data_AF-A0A0E3S905-F1
#
_entry.id   AF-A0A0E3S905-F1
#
_cell.length_a   1.000
_cell.length_b   1.000
_cell.length_c   1.000
_cell.angle_alpha   90.00
_cell.angle_beta   90.00
_cell.angle_gamma   90.00
#
_symmetry.space_group_name_H-M   'P 1'
#
loop_
_entity.id
_entity.type
_entity.pdbx_description
1 polymer ?
#
loop_
_entity_poly.entity_id
_entity_poly.type
_entity_poly.pdbx_seq_one_letter_code
_entity_poly.pdbx_strand_id
1 'polypeptide(L)'
;MPVMSILSCKIMQDEIVWILENDPAIDEVIVVENENIQEFSGKLNKVNLQHKILPIENIPLLSEINSECVKNSECVKNSECEKYTVLIYLMELGLHKNPKDLKNKVYETVELLTPFSSGILVFYGLCGNVLGNIETDFEGKSFPCPVRILKDRKNRIVDDCIGATVGGMDNYLSLLKSVGDAGTYLFTPMYSKGWREFFELDKLHKDPAKALKMMKKTHEIIGYKRVAKINTGLEYTENFDDSIREFAELFDFEILEFNNGNQEIFEDCYGKMKVEIKNK
;
A
#
# COMPACT_ATOMS: atom_id res chain seq x y z
N MET A 1 -11.17 -17.72 -14.08
CA MET A 1 -10.39 -16.47 -14.20
C MET A 1 -10.10 -15.89 -12.83
N PRO A 2 -8.86 -15.97 -12.33
CA PRO A 2 -8.51 -15.41 -11.03
C PRO A 2 -8.45 -13.88 -11.07
N VAL A 3 -9.17 -13.22 -10.16
CA VAL A 3 -9.08 -11.77 -9.91
C VAL A 3 -8.50 -11.54 -8.52
N MET A 4 -7.29 -10.98 -8.44
CA MET A 4 -6.71 -10.55 -7.17
C MET A 4 -6.99 -9.06 -6.96
N SER A 5 -7.67 -8.74 -5.86
CA SER A 5 -7.79 -7.35 -5.44
C SER A 5 -6.67 -6.96 -4.49
N ILE A 6 -6.03 -5.83 -4.72
CA ILE A 6 -5.10 -5.18 -3.81
C ILE A 6 -5.81 -3.96 -3.22
N LEU A 7 -6.10 -4.02 -1.92
CA LEU A 7 -6.60 -2.89 -1.13
C LEU A 7 -5.42 -2.25 -0.40
N SER A 8 -5.07 -1.02 -0.73
CA SER A 8 -3.82 -0.42 -0.25
C SER A 8 -3.98 1.00 0.30
N CYS A 9 -3.17 1.33 1.30
CA CYS A 9 -2.90 2.71 1.62
C CYS A 9 -2.13 3.36 0.47
N LYS A 10 -2.50 4.58 0.05
CA LYS A 10 -1.80 5.35 -1.00
C LYS A 10 -0.26 5.39 -0.82
N ILE A 11 0.23 5.30 0.41
CA ILE A 11 1.66 5.32 0.72
C ILE A 11 2.45 4.11 0.18
N MET A 12 1.80 2.98 -0.12
CA MET A 12 2.46 1.76 -0.60
C MET A 12 2.38 1.60 -2.13
N GLN A 13 2.14 2.69 -2.85
CA GLN A 13 1.93 2.62 -4.29
C GLN A 13 3.19 2.21 -5.07
N ASP A 14 4.39 2.51 -4.57
CA ASP A 14 5.65 2.13 -5.23
C ASP A 14 5.83 0.61 -5.23
N GLU A 15 5.50 -0.04 -4.12
CA GLU A 15 5.57 -1.49 -3.99
C GLU A 15 4.54 -2.20 -4.86
N ILE A 16 3.38 -1.58 -5.10
CA ILE A 16 2.39 -2.10 -6.05
C ILE A 16 2.92 -1.98 -7.49
N VAL A 17 3.44 -0.82 -7.89
CA VAL A 17 4.03 -0.67 -9.25
C VAL A 17 5.13 -1.70 -9.48
N TRP A 18 5.99 -1.91 -8.48
CA TRP A 18 7.03 -2.93 -8.54
C TRP A 18 6.48 -4.33 -8.80
N ILE A 19 5.44 -4.76 -8.06
CA ILE A 19 4.81 -6.07 -8.29
C ILE A 19 4.27 -6.18 -9.71
N LEU A 20 3.55 -5.16 -10.19
CA LEU A 20 2.91 -5.20 -11.51
C LEU A 20 3.93 -5.26 -12.65
N GLU A 21 5.06 -4.57 -12.49
CA GLU A 21 6.15 -4.57 -13.47
C GLU A 21 6.91 -5.91 -13.50
N ASN A 22 6.98 -6.60 -12.36
CA ASN A 22 7.77 -7.82 -12.19
C ASN A 22 6.97 -9.13 -12.29
N ASP A 23 5.65 -9.07 -12.49
CA ASP A 23 4.82 -10.26 -12.72
C ASP A 23 4.29 -10.35 -14.16
N PRO A 24 4.99 -11.05 -15.06
CA PRO A 24 4.58 -11.19 -16.46
C PRO A 24 3.32 -12.05 -16.64
N ALA A 25 2.81 -12.69 -15.59
CA ALA A 25 1.59 -13.47 -15.67
C ALA A 25 0.32 -12.63 -15.52
N ILE A 26 0.44 -11.33 -15.23
CA ILE A 26 -0.72 -10.42 -15.15
C ILE A 26 -1.18 -10.11 -16.58
N ASP A 27 -2.40 -10.50 -16.91
CA ASP A 27 -3.01 -10.23 -18.21
C ASP A 27 -3.69 -8.85 -18.24
N GLU A 28 -4.18 -8.39 -17.08
CA GLU A 28 -4.93 -7.15 -16.98
C GLU A 28 -4.75 -6.47 -15.62
N VAL A 29 -4.56 -5.15 -15.64
CA VAL A 29 -4.57 -4.29 -14.46
C VAL A 29 -5.78 -3.36 -14.52
N ILE A 30 -6.61 -3.38 -13.49
CA ILE A 30 -7.74 -2.46 -13.32
C ILE A 30 -7.48 -1.63 -12.07
N VAL A 31 -7.56 -0.31 -12.21
CA VAL A 31 -7.49 0.65 -11.12
C VAL A 31 -8.90 1.20 -10.89
N VAL A 32 -9.43 1.04 -9.67
CA VAL A 32 -10.76 1.57 -9.32
C VAL A 32 -10.69 3.09 -9.25
N GLU A 33 -11.58 3.76 -10.00
CA GLU A 33 -11.63 5.22 -10.04
C GLU A 33 -12.02 5.81 -8.68
N ASN A 34 -11.16 6.67 -8.13
CA ASN A 34 -11.43 7.52 -6.97
C ASN A 34 -10.44 8.71 -6.94
N GLU A 35 -10.54 9.58 -5.95
CA GLU A 35 -9.70 10.79 -5.82
C GLU A 35 -8.21 10.51 -5.55
N ASN A 36 -7.83 9.29 -5.20
CA ASN A 36 -6.48 8.93 -4.75
C ASN A 36 -5.58 8.37 -5.87
N ILE A 37 -6.11 8.13 -7.07
CA ILE A 37 -5.39 7.36 -8.12
C ILE A 37 -4.52 8.18 -9.07
N GLN A 38 -4.61 9.51 -9.04
CA GLN A 38 -3.94 10.36 -10.04
C GLN A 38 -2.42 10.13 -10.08
N GLU A 39 -1.79 10.11 -8.91
CA GLU A 39 -0.35 9.88 -8.81
C GLU A 39 0.04 8.47 -9.23
N PHE A 40 -0.71 7.47 -8.76
CA PHE A 40 -0.47 6.07 -9.08
C PHE A 40 -0.57 5.79 -10.59
N SER A 41 -1.63 6.29 -11.24
CA SER A 41 -1.81 6.18 -12.69
C SER A 41 -0.66 6.84 -13.45
N GLY A 42 -0.16 7.97 -12.94
CA GLY A 42 1.05 8.61 -13.46
C GLY A 42 2.30 7.72 -13.38
N LYS A 43 2.46 6.94 -12.30
CA LYS A 43 3.57 6.00 -12.15
C LYS A 43 3.44 4.82 -13.12
N LEU A 44 2.26 4.23 -13.24
CA LEU A 44 2.00 3.15 -14.21
C LEU A 44 2.31 3.59 -15.65
N ASN A 45 1.89 4.80 -16.03
CA ASN A 45 2.19 5.36 -17.35
C ASN A 45 3.70 5.54 -17.59
N LYS A 46 4.45 5.98 -16.59
CA LYS A 46 5.91 6.19 -16.70
C LYS A 46 6.68 4.88 -16.96
N VAL A 47 6.22 3.77 -16.39
CA VAL A 47 6.79 2.44 -16.64
C VAL A 47 6.11 1.70 -17.80
N ASN A 48 5.25 2.39 -18.58
CA ASN A 48 4.52 1.83 -19.72
C ASN A 48 3.63 0.61 -19.39
N LEU A 49 3.16 0.52 -18.14
CA LEU A 49 2.22 -0.52 -17.74
C LEU A 49 0.80 -0.19 -18.24
N GLN A 50 0.27 -1.08 -19.08
CA GLN A 50 -1.10 -0.99 -19.57
C GLN A 50 -2.08 -1.24 -18.42
N HIS A 51 -3.03 -0.33 -18.24
CA HIS A 51 -4.04 -0.43 -17.20
C HIS A 51 -5.34 0.22 -17.64
N LYS A 52 -6.45 -0.18 -17.01
CA LYS A 52 -7.76 0.45 -17.17
C LYS A 52 -8.11 1.17 -15.89
N ILE A 53 -8.67 2.37 -16.01
CA ILE A 53 -9.30 3.07 -14.89
C ILE A 53 -10.80 2.92 -15.07
N LEU A 54 -11.48 2.34 -14.09
CA LEU A 54 -12.91 2.08 -14.14
C LEU A 54 -13.59 2.47 -12.83
N PRO A 55 -14.76 3.15 -12.87
CA PRO A 55 -15.67 3.19 -11.73
C PRO A 55 -16.01 1.78 -11.25
N ILE A 56 -16.23 1.60 -9.95
CA ILE A 56 -16.50 0.28 -9.35
C ILE A 56 -17.75 -0.38 -9.97
N GLU A 57 -18.76 0.42 -10.34
CA GLU A 57 -20.00 -0.02 -10.98
C GLU A 57 -19.82 -0.55 -12.41
N ASN A 58 -18.70 -0.22 -13.05
CA ASN A 58 -18.37 -0.66 -14.41
C ASN A 58 -17.46 -1.89 -14.43
N ILE A 59 -17.08 -2.40 -13.26
CA ILE A 59 -16.27 -3.62 -13.14
C ILE A 59 -17.23 -4.81 -13.10
N PRO A 60 -17.08 -5.82 -13.98
CA PRO A 60 -17.95 -6.99 -13.98
C PRO A 60 -17.82 -7.79 -12.69
N LEU A 61 -18.93 -8.33 -12.19
CA LEU A 61 -18.91 -9.22 -11.01
C LEU A 61 -18.19 -10.52 -11.36
N LEU A 62 -17.53 -11.14 -10.37
CA LEU A 62 -16.85 -12.42 -10.59
C LEU A 62 -17.82 -13.53 -11.04
N SER A 63 -19.07 -13.48 -10.54
CA SER A 63 -20.14 -14.39 -10.97
C SER A 63 -20.52 -14.23 -12.44
N GLU A 64 -20.49 -13.00 -12.98
CA GLU A 64 -20.80 -12.70 -14.37
C GLU A 64 -19.70 -13.23 -15.28
N ILE A 65 -18.44 -12.94 -14.95
CA ILE A 65 -17.24 -13.42 -15.66
C ILE A 65 -17.25 -14.96 -15.77
N ASN A 66 -17.49 -15.64 -14.65
CA ASN A 66 -17.54 -17.10 -14.63
C ASN A 66 -18.72 -17.66 -15.45
N SER A 67 -19.87 -16.99 -15.45
CA SER A 67 -21.05 -17.45 -16.20
C SER A 67 -20.89 -17.34 -17.72
N GLU A 68 -20.20 -16.30 -18.22
CA GLU A 68 -19.90 -16.13 -19.64
C GLU A 68 -18.92 -17.19 -20.14
N CYS A 69 -17.92 -17.54 -19.31
CA CYS A 69 -16.97 -18.61 -19.61
C CYS A 69 -17.67 -19.98 -19.78
N VAL A 70 -18.67 -20.27 -18.94
CA VAL A 70 -19.43 -21.54 -18.99
C VAL A 70 -20.35 -21.64 -20.21
N LYS A 71 -20.90 -20.52 -20.70
CA LYS A 71 -21.82 -20.50 -21.85
C LYS A 71 -21.12 -20.74 -23.19
N ASN A 72 -19.84 -20.42 -23.30
CA ASN A 72 -19.06 -20.53 -24.54
C ASN A 72 -18.31 -21.87 -24.66
N SER A 73 -18.88 -22.96 -24.15
CA SER A 73 -18.22 -24.26 -23.90
C SER A 73 -17.87 -25.13 -25.12
N GLU A 74 -17.71 -24.55 -26.31
CA GLU A 74 -16.92 -25.20 -27.38
C GLU A 74 -15.40 -25.08 -27.15
N CYS A 75 -14.96 -24.23 -26.21
CA CYS A 75 -13.55 -24.07 -25.83
C CYS A 75 -13.04 -25.12 -24.81
N VAL A 76 -13.70 -26.27 -24.69
CA VAL A 76 -13.27 -27.37 -23.80
C VAL A 76 -12.33 -28.28 -24.59
N LYS A 77 -11.02 -27.99 -24.54
CA LYS A 77 -9.94 -29.01 -24.55
C LYS A 77 -8.50 -28.49 -24.53
N ASN A 78 -8.27 -27.19 -24.72
CA ASN A 78 -6.91 -26.64 -24.58
C ASN A 78 -6.88 -25.63 -23.44
N SER A 79 -5.87 -25.79 -22.59
CA SER A 79 -5.49 -25.02 -21.42
C SER A 79 -5.09 -23.56 -21.72
N GLU A 80 -5.77 -22.89 -22.63
CA GLU A 80 -5.44 -21.53 -23.07
C GLU A 80 -6.29 -20.50 -22.32
N CYS A 81 -5.63 -19.90 -21.32
CA CYS A 81 -5.84 -18.58 -20.74
C CYS A 81 -7.08 -18.35 -19.87
N GLU A 82 -7.04 -18.85 -18.64
CA GLU A 82 -7.63 -18.09 -17.54
C GLU A 82 -6.83 -16.79 -17.35
N LYS A 83 -7.33 -15.69 -17.91
CA LYS A 83 -6.72 -14.37 -17.70
C LYS A 83 -6.62 -14.06 -16.22
N TYR A 84 -5.45 -13.65 -15.77
CA TYR A 84 -5.18 -13.20 -14.42
C TYR A 84 -5.27 -11.67 -14.35
N THR A 85 -6.27 -11.18 -13.62
CA THR A 85 -6.52 -9.75 -13.45
C THR A 85 -6.10 -9.30 -12.04
N VAL A 86 -5.42 -8.16 -11.96
CA VAL A 86 -5.16 -7.46 -10.69
C VAL A 86 -6.04 -6.21 -10.61
N LEU A 87 -6.92 -6.18 -9.62
CA LEU A 87 -7.79 -5.04 -9.32
C LEU A 87 -7.18 -4.23 -8.18
N ILE A 88 -7.08 -2.91 -8.31
CA ILE A 88 -6.37 -2.05 -7.35
C ILE A 88 -7.32 -1.00 -6.80
N TYR A 89 -7.45 -0.96 -5.48
CA TYR A 89 -8.18 0.06 -4.77
C TYR A 89 -7.24 0.81 -3.82
N LEU A 90 -7.03 2.10 -4.09
CA LEU A 90 -6.19 2.97 -3.25
C LEU A 90 -7.05 3.80 -2.30
N MET A 91 -6.77 3.63 -1.00
CA MET A 91 -7.39 4.39 0.09
C MET A 91 -6.66 5.72 0.30
N GLU A 92 -7.38 6.70 0.86
CA GLU A 92 -6.82 8.00 1.22
C GLU A 92 -5.65 7.90 2.22
N LEU A 93 -4.78 8.90 2.17
CA LEU A 93 -3.61 8.98 3.04
C LEU A 93 -4.02 9.35 4.48
N GLY A 94 -3.34 8.76 5.47
CA GLY A 94 -3.46 9.21 6.85
C GLY A 94 -4.69 8.71 7.63
N LEU A 95 -5.45 7.73 7.11
CA LEU A 95 -6.56 7.10 7.83
C LEU A 95 -6.22 6.62 9.25
N HIS A 96 -4.96 6.22 9.48
CA HIS A 96 -4.48 5.76 10.79
C HIS A 96 -4.52 6.84 11.89
N LYS A 97 -4.75 8.12 11.54
CA LYS A 97 -4.98 9.20 12.52
C LYS A 97 -6.21 8.93 13.39
N ASN A 98 -7.23 8.25 12.86
CA ASN A 98 -8.39 7.78 13.61
C ASN A 98 -8.53 6.26 13.47
N PRO A 99 -8.12 5.47 14.48
CA PRO A 99 -8.14 4.01 14.41
C PRO A 99 -9.53 3.42 14.09
N LYS A 100 -10.61 4.05 14.55
CA LYS A 100 -11.99 3.59 14.26
C LYS A 100 -12.34 3.80 12.79
N ASP A 101 -12.03 4.97 12.25
CA ASP A 101 -12.31 5.29 10.85
C ASP A 101 -11.47 4.42 9.92
N LEU A 102 -10.19 4.17 10.25
CA LEU A 102 -9.34 3.23 9.52
C LEU A 102 -9.99 1.85 9.47
N LYS A 103 -10.37 1.28 10.62
CA LYS A 103 -10.97 -0.06 10.67
C LYS A 103 -12.24 -0.12 9.83
N ASN A 104 -13.17 0.80 10.05
CA ASN A 104 -14.46 0.81 9.36
C ASN A 104 -14.27 0.91 7.85
N LYS A 105 -13.49 1.88 7.37
CA LYS A 105 -13.28 2.09 5.95
C LYS A 105 -12.59 0.92 5.27
N VAL A 106 -11.58 0.31 5.91
CA VAL A 106 -10.92 -0.88 5.37
C VAL A 106 -11.92 -2.05 5.28
N TYR A 107 -12.69 -2.30 6.33
CA TYR A 107 -13.65 -3.42 6.35
C TYR A 107 -14.78 -3.23 5.34
N GLU A 108 -15.36 -2.02 5.26
CA GLU A 108 -16.37 -1.66 4.27
C GLU A 108 -15.84 -1.84 2.84
N THR A 109 -14.57 -1.46 2.60
CA THR A 109 -13.95 -1.61 1.28
C THR A 109 -13.65 -3.07 0.94
N VAL A 110 -13.24 -3.89 1.92
CA VAL A 110 -13.09 -5.35 1.71
C VAL A 110 -14.44 -5.97 1.33
N GLU A 111 -15.52 -5.59 2.02
CA GLU A 111 -16.88 -6.05 1.68
C GLU A 111 -17.31 -5.59 0.28
N LEU A 112 -17.01 -4.34 -0.08
CA LEU A 112 -17.26 -3.79 -1.41
C LEU A 112 -16.52 -4.56 -2.52
N LEU A 113 -15.25 -4.92 -2.31
CA LEU A 113 -14.43 -5.58 -3.32
C LEU A 113 -14.69 -7.09 -3.43
N THR A 114 -15.29 -7.70 -2.40
CA THR A 114 -15.53 -9.14 -2.32
C THR A 114 -16.24 -9.73 -3.55
N PRO A 115 -17.33 -9.14 -4.08
CA PRO A 115 -18.06 -9.67 -5.24
C PRO A 115 -17.25 -9.70 -6.55
N PHE A 116 -16.17 -8.92 -6.63
CA PHE A 116 -15.30 -8.82 -7.82
C PHE A 116 -14.04 -9.69 -7.71
N SER A 117 -13.78 -10.27 -6.53
CA SER A 117 -12.46 -10.80 -6.17
C SER A 117 -12.47 -12.30 -5.95
N SER A 118 -11.50 -13.00 -6.55
CA SER A 118 -11.13 -14.37 -6.14
C SER A 118 -10.36 -14.37 -4.82
N GLY A 119 -9.81 -13.21 -4.44
CA GLY A 119 -9.24 -12.94 -3.13
C GLY A 119 -8.69 -11.52 -3.01
N ILE A 120 -8.57 -11.04 -1.77
CA ILE A 120 -8.13 -9.67 -1.45
C ILE A 120 -6.83 -9.71 -0.64
N LEU A 121 -5.80 -9.01 -1.13
CA LEU A 121 -4.56 -8.76 -0.41
C LEU A 121 -4.55 -7.32 0.10
N VAL A 122 -4.45 -7.15 1.41
CA VAL A 122 -4.53 -5.87 2.10
C VAL A 122 -3.11 -5.35 2.35
N PHE A 123 -2.74 -4.30 1.62
CA PHE A 123 -1.48 -3.57 1.75
C PHE A 123 -1.60 -2.54 2.88
N TYR A 124 -1.71 -3.07 4.09
CA TYR A 124 -1.65 -2.36 5.35
C TYR A 124 -0.85 -3.17 6.36
N GLY A 125 -0.34 -2.49 7.38
CA GLY A 125 0.09 -3.12 8.62
C GLY A 125 -1.01 -3.12 9.68
N LEU A 126 -0.62 -3.32 10.94
CA LEU A 126 -1.50 -3.19 12.10
C LEU A 126 -2.09 -1.78 12.26
N CYS A 127 -1.32 -0.74 11.90
CA CYS A 127 -1.71 0.67 11.87
C CYS A 127 -2.47 1.11 13.14
N GLY A 128 -1.87 0.88 14.31
CA GLY A 128 -2.52 1.09 15.62
C GLY A 128 -3.26 -0.14 16.15
N ASN A 129 -2.94 -1.33 15.65
CA ASN A 129 -3.48 -2.63 16.05
C ASN A 129 -4.97 -2.87 15.73
N VAL A 130 -5.56 -2.08 14.82
CA VAL A 130 -6.99 -2.20 14.50
C VAL A 130 -7.31 -3.25 13.43
N LEU A 131 -6.31 -3.65 12.64
CA LEU A 131 -6.44 -4.64 11.57
C LEU A 131 -5.92 -6.04 11.96
N GLY A 132 -5.56 -6.27 13.22
CA GLY A 132 -4.95 -7.53 13.66
C GLY A 132 -5.81 -8.79 13.48
N ASN A 133 -7.13 -8.63 13.38
CA ASN A 133 -8.09 -9.72 13.19
C ASN A 133 -8.73 -9.74 11.79
N ILE A 134 -8.24 -8.94 10.84
CA ILE A 134 -8.91 -8.76 9.54
C ILE A 134 -9.07 -10.08 8.78
N GLU A 135 -8.08 -10.98 8.84
CA GLU A 135 -8.21 -12.27 8.15
C GLU A 135 -9.29 -13.13 8.80
N THR A 136 -9.25 -13.29 10.13
CA THR A 136 -10.21 -14.12 10.88
C THR A 136 -11.63 -13.56 10.88
N ASP A 137 -11.79 -12.24 10.85
CA ASP A 137 -13.11 -11.58 10.81
C ASP A 137 -13.83 -11.83 9.47
N PHE A 138 -13.09 -12.21 8.43
CA PHE A 138 -13.62 -12.55 7.10
C PHE A 138 -13.55 -14.05 6.78
N GLU A 139 -12.89 -14.86 7.61
CA GLU A 139 -12.94 -16.32 7.51
C GLU A 139 -14.37 -16.84 7.75
N GLY A 140 -14.81 -17.77 6.91
CA GLY A 140 -16.11 -18.44 7.07
C GLY A 140 -17.34 -17.58 6.78
N LYS A 141 -17.18 -16.34 6.28
CA LYS A 141 -18.30 -15.58 5.69
C LYS A 141 -18.84 -16.33 4.47
N SER A 142 -20.12 -16.10 4.13
CA SER A 142 -20.86 -16.82 3.08
C SER A 142 -20.26 -16.73 1.67
N PHE A 143 -19.23 -15.92 1.46
CA PHE A 143 -18.56 -15.74 0.18
C PHE A 143 -17.11 -16.26 0.25
N PRO A 144 -16.68 -17.14 -0.68
CA PRO A 144 -15.36 -17.78 -0.62
C PRO A 144 -14.23 -16.87 -1.13
N CYS A 145 -14.12 -15.64 -0.64
CA CYS A 145 -13.04 -14.70 -0.95
C CYS A 145 -12.05 -14.65 0.23
N PRO A 146 -10.84 -15.23 0.13
CA PRO A 146 -9.84 -15.11 1.18
C PRO A 146 -9.36 -13.66 1.28
N VAL A 147 -9.19 -13.20 2.51
CA VAL A 147 -8.57 -11.91 2.83
C VAL A 147 -7.23 -12.19 3.51
N ARG A 148 -6.16 -11.58 3.00
CA ARG A 148 -4.80 -11.70 3.56
C ARG A 148 -4.24 -10.30 3.81
N ILE A 149 -3.47 -10.15 4.87
CA ILE A 149 -2.73 -8.91 5.18
C ILE A 149 -1.23 -9.17 5.14
N LEU A 150 -0.43 -8.12 4.95
CA LEU A 150 1.02 -8.22 4.89
C LEU A 150 1.61 -8.83 6.16
N LYS A 151 2.39 -9.90 5.98
CA LYS A 151 3.05 -10.64 7.05
C LYS A 151 4.52 -10.84 6.74
N ASP A 152 5.34 -10.83 7.79
CA ASP A 152 6.75 -11.17 7.67
C ASP A 152 6.97 -12.68 7.54
N ARG A 153 8.23 -13.09 7.37
CA ARG A 153 8.62 -14.51 7.24
C ARG A 153 8.30 -15.37 8.47
N LYS A 154 8.03 -14.74 9.62
CA LYS A 154 7.58 -15.41 10.86
C LYS A 154 6.06 -15.41 10.99
N ASN A 155 5.34 -15.08 9.92
CA ASN A 155 3.88 -15.01 9.84
C ASN A 155 3.27 -13.97 10.79
N ARG A 156 4.05 -12.96 11.21
CA ARG A 156 3.55 -11.84 12.01
C ARG A 156 3.04 -10.74 11.08
N ILE A 157 1.88 -10.18 11.37
CA ILE A 157 1.38 -8.99 10.66
C ILE A 157 2.38 -7.86 10.89
N VAL A 158 2.75 -7.16 9.81
CA VAL A 158 3.66 -6.01 9.89
C VAL A 158 3.02 -4.86 10.66
N ASP A 159 3.78 -4.10 11.43
CA ASP A 159 3.24 -3.03 12.27
C ASP A 159 2.61 -1.87 11.46
N ASP A 160 3.30 -1.43 10.42
CA ASP A 160 2.91 -0.33 9.55
C ASP A 160 3.62 -0.41 8.19
N CYS A 161 3.48 0.63 7.36
CA CYS A 161 4.12 0.71 6.05
C CYS A 161 5.65 0.75 6.08
N ILE A 162 6.24 1.31 7.14
CA ILE A 162 7.69 1.33 7.32
C ILE A 162 8.15 -0.07 7.69
N GLY A 163 7.48 -0.70 8.65
CA GLY A 163 7.72 -2.09 9.06
C GLY A 163 7.67 -3.07 7.89
N ALA A 164 6.70 -2.91 6.99
CA ALA A 164 6.62 -3.70 5.75
C ALA A 164 7.85 -3.48 4.86
N THR A 165 8.22 -2.21 4.64
CA THR A 165 9.32 -1.80 3.75
C THR A 165 10.69 -2.24 4.24
N VAL A 166 10.91 -2.32 5.55
CA VAL A 166 12.22 -2.71 6.12
C VAL A 166 12.33 -4.23 6.33
N GLY A 167 11.37 -5.03 5.88
CA GLY A 167 11.39 -6.49 5.97
C GLY A 167 10.82 -7.06 7.28
N GLY A 168 9.94 -6.33 7.96
CA GLY A 168 9.15 -6.81 9.08
C GLY A 168 9.66 -6.39 10.46
N MET A 169 9.01 -6.91 11.50
CA MET A 169 9.14 -6.42 12.88
C MET A 169 10.59 -6.46 13.41
N ASP A 170 11.37 -7.49 13.12
CA ASP A 170 12.73 -7.59 13.69
C ASP A 170 13.67 -6.50 13.16
N ASN A 171 13.63 -6.29 11.83
CA ASN A 171 14.40 -5.24 11.18
C ASN A 171 13.87 -3.85 11.57
N TYR A 172 12.55 -3.70 11.71
CA TYR A 172 11.96 -2.45 12.15
C TYR A 172 12.39 -2.08 13.57
N LEU A 173 12.36 -3.02 14.50
CA LEU A 173 12.86 -2.81 15.87
C LEU A 173 14.36 -2.53 15.90
N SER A 174 15.15 -3.17 15.03
CA SER A 174 16.59 -2.88 14.89
C SER A 174 16.83 -1.44 14.42
N LEU A 175 16.10 -1.00 13.39
CA LEU A 175 16.13 0.36 12.88
C LEU A 175 15.74 1.36 13.97
N LEU A 176 14.61 1.17 14.65
CA LEU A 176 14.14 2.04 15.73
C LEU A 176 15.15 2.16 16.87
N LYS A 177 15.83 1.06 17.23
CA LYS A 177 16.91 1.08 18.24
C LYS A 177 18.13 1.86 17.77
N SER A 178 18.49 1.75 16.48
CA SER A 178 19.65 2.45 15.93
C SER A 178 19.50 3.98 15.90
N VAL A 179 18.26 4.48 15.90
CA VAL A 179 17.94 5.92 15.90
C VAL A 179 17.29 6.41 17.20
N GLY A 180 17.23 5.55 18.24
CA GLY A 180 16.42 5.77 19.44
C GLY A 180 16.95 6.84 20.41
N ASP A 181 18.11 7.43 20.15
CA ASP A 181 18.72 8.49 20.95
C ASP A 181 18.14 9.89 20.67
N ALA A 182 17.38 10.06 19.58
CA ALA A 182 16.62 11.29 19.30
C ALA A 182 15.35 10.99 18.47
N GLY A 183 14.37 11.90 18.52
CA GLY A 183 13.20 11.80 17.66
C GLY A 183 13.61 11.84 16.18
N THR A 184 13.23 10.81 15.44
CA THR A 184 13.65 10.58 14.06
C THR A 184 12.44 10.20 13.21
N TYR A 185 12.19 10.94 12.13
CA TYR A 185 11.22 10.52 11.13
C TYR A 185 11.78 9.43 10.24
N LEU A 186 10.98 8.44 9.87
CA LEU A 186 11.37 7.37 8.96
C LEU A 186 10.69 7.59 7.62
N PHE A 187 11.46 7.98 6.61
CA PHE A 187 10.93 8.31 5.28
C PHE A 187 11.32 7.24 4.28
N THR A 188 10.31 6.55 3.74
CA THR A 188 10.40 5.86 2.45
C THR A 188 10.26 6.88 1.31
N PRO A 189 10.53 6.53 0.04
CA PRO A 189 10.32 7.42 -1.09
C PRO A 189 8.90 7.99 -1.12
N MET A 190 7.90 7.15 -0.87
CA MET A 190 6.51 7.59 -0.84
C MET A 190 6.19 8.55 0.30
N TYR A 191 6.80 8.36 1.48
CA TYR A 191 6.62 9.28 2.60
C TYR A 191 7.24 10.65 2.32
N SER A 192 8.39 10.70 1.66
CA SER A 192 9.04 11.98 1.35
C SER A 192 8.23 12.86 0.40
N LYS A 193 7.37 12.28 -0.44
CA LYS A 193 6.48 13.06 -1.31
C LYS A 193 5.17 13.42 -0.62
N GLY A 194 4.69 12.54 0.26
CA GLY A 194 3.44 12.71 1.00
C GLY A 194 3.55 13.54 2.29
N TRP A 195 4.74 13.92 2.77
CA TRP A 195 4.87 14.51 4.11
C TRP A 195 4.03 15.78 4.30
N ARG A 196 3.93 16.64 3.29
CA ARG A 196 3.09 17.86 3.38
C ARG A 196 1.61 17.53 3.58
N GLU A 197 1.11 16.53 2.88
CA GLU A 197 -0.26 16.00 3.02
C GLU A 197 -0.44 15.37 4.41
N PHE A 198 0.56 14.64 4.91
CA PHE A 198 0.52 14.06 6.25
C PHE A 198 0.44 15.09 7.37
N PHE A 199 1.28 16.12 7.28
CA PHE A 199 1.45 17.12 8.33
C PHE A 199 0.36 18.19 8.36
N GLU A 200 -0.47 18.28 7.31
CA GLU A 200 -1.66 19.15 7.25
C GLU A 200 -1.37 20.56 7.80
N LEU A 201 -0.31 21.18 7.29
CA LEU A 201 0.17 22.48 7.77
C LEU A 201 -0.94 23.56 7.72
N ASP A 202 -1.85 23.43 6.76
CA ASP A 202 -3.04 24.26 6.59
C ASP A 202 -4.02 24.17 7.77
N LYS A 203 -4.10 23.00 8.43
CA LYS A 203 -4.90 22.82 9.66
C LYS A 203 -4.24 23.41 10.90
N LEU A 204 -2.91 23.53 10.92
CA LEU A 204 -2.18 24.15 12.03
C LEU A 204 -2.38 25.66 12.06
N HIS A 205 -2.30 26.33 10.91
CA HIS A 205 -2.50 27.77 10.81
C HIS A 205 -2.77 28.20 9.35
N LYS A 206 -3.66 29.19 9.14
CA LYS A 206 -4.00 29.71 7.80
C LYS A 206 -2.82 30.34 7.02
N ASP A 207 -1.87 30.89 7.76
CA ASP A 207 -0.60 31.41 7.23
C ASP A 207 0.47 30.29 7.27
N PRO A 208 0.96 29.83 6.11
CA PRO A 208 1.92 28.73 6.00
C PRO A 208 3.23 28.99 6.74
N ALA A 209 3.72 30.23 6.78
CA ALA A 209 4.97 30.55 7.47
C ALA A 209 4.82 30.41 8.99
N LYS A 210 3.66 30.79 9.53
CA LYS A 210 3.33 30.58 10.94
C LYS A 210 3.08 29.11 11.26
N ALA A 211 2.41 28.36 10.39
CA ALA A 211 2.23 26.92 10.55
C ALA A 211 3.58 26.20 10.64
N LEU A 212 4.49 26.50 9.71
CA LEU A 212 5.84 25.95 9.69
C LEU A 212 6.62 26.31 10.97
N LYS A 213 6.56 27.57 11.42
CA LYS A 213 7.21 28.01 12.66
C LYS A 213 6.66 27.27 13.88
N MET A 214 5.35 27.07 13.95
CA MET A 214 4.71 26.30 15.02
C MET A 214 5.17 24.84 15.00
N MET A 215 5.19 24.20 13.83
CA MET A 215 5.66 22.83 13.69
C MET A 215 7.13 22.68 14.08
N LYS A 216 8.01 23.59 13.62
CA LYS A 216 9.43 23.59 14.02
C LYS A 216 9.60 23.69 15.53
N LYS A 217 8.84 24.58 16.19
CA LYS A 217 8.84 24.69 17.65
C LYS A 217 8.32 23.43 18.32
N THR A 218 7.27 22.81 17.78
CA THR A 218 6.75 21.53 18.29
C THR A 218 7.85 20.47 18.24
N HIS A 219 8.50 20.28 17.08
CA HIS A 219 9.59 19.32 16.90
C HIS A 219 10.73 19.54 17.91
N GLU A 220 11.14 20.79 18.12
CA GLU A 220 12.16 21.14 19.12
C GLU A 220 11.76 20.70 20.54
N ILE A 221 10.51 21.00 20.94
CA ILE A 221 9.99 20.65 22.28
C ILE A 221 9.91 19.12 22.47
N ILE A 222 9.49 18.38 21.45
CA ILE A 222 9.37 16.92 21.53
C ILE A 222 10.68 16.17 21.23
N GLY A 223 11.76 16.90 20.91
CA GLY A 223 13.08 16.33 20.69
C GLY A 223 13.28 15.64 19.34
N TYR A 224 12.48 15.97 18.33
CA TYR A 224 12.74 15.54 16.95
C TYR A 224 13.86 16.37 16.32
N LYS A 225 14.86 15.67 15.78
CA LYS A 225 16.10 16.28 15.26
C LYS A 225 16.59 15.65 13.97
N ARG A 226 15.98 14.55 13.52
CA ARG A 226 16.50 13.75 12.42
C ARG A 226 15.41 13.28 11.46
N VAL A 227 15.83 13.02 10.24
CA VAL A 227 15.07 12.27 9.24
C VAL A 227 15.95 11.12 8.73
N ALA A 228 15.46 9.90 8.87
CA ALA A 228 16.05 8.71 8.31
C ALA A 228 15.46 8.46 6.92
N LYS A 229 16.30 8.57 5.90
CA LYS A 229 16.01 8.19 4.52
C LYS A 229 16.17 6.68 4.40
N ILE A 230 15.05 5.98 4.22
CA ILE A 230 15.00 4.53 3.98
C ILE A 230 14.97 4.32 2.47
N ASN A 231 16.11 3.93 1.92
CA ASN A 231 16.23 3.56 0.52
C ASN A 231 15.64 2.17 0.31
N THR A 232 14.64 2.09 -0.56
CA THR A 232 13.94 0.86 -0.94
C THR A 232 14.46 0.26 -2.25
N GLY A 233 15.35 0.95 -2.94
CA GLY A 233 15.79 0.60 -4.30
C GLY A 233 14.76 0.90 -5.39
N LEU A 234 13.57 1.43 -5.05
CA LEU A 234 12.54 1.78 -6.01
C LEU A 234 12.69 3.22 -6.51
N GLU A 235 12.54 3.43 -7.82
CA GLU A 235 12.73 4.73 -8.48
C GLU A 235 11.43 5.37 -8.98
N TYR A 236 10.26 4.81 -8.63
CA TYR A 236 8.96 5.32 -9.08
C TYR A 236 8.58 6.68 -8.45
N THR A 237 9.22 7.04 -7.34
CA THR A 237 9.09 8.35 -6.71
C THR A 237 10.30 9.23 -7.06
N GLU A 238 10.06 10.19 -7.94
CA GLU A 238 11.06 11.18 -8.36
C GLU A 238 11.50 12.07 -7.21
N ASN A 239 12.74 12.55 -7.30
CA ASN A 239 13.31 13.58 -6.42
C ASN A 239 13.27 13.20 -4.93
N PHE A 240 13.44 11.90 -4.60
CA PHE A 240 13.46 11.43 -3.21
C PHE A 240 14.52 12.18 -2.39
N ASP A 241 15.74 12.28 -2.92
CA ASP A 241 16.86 12.98 -2.26
C ASP A 241 16.58 14.46 -2.03
N ASP A 242 16.04 15.15 -3.02
CA ASP A 242 15.66 16.56 -2.90
C ASP A 242 14.56 16.76 -1.87
N SER A 243 13.56 15.87 -1.84
CA SER A 243 12.45 15.91 -0.87
C SER A 243 12.95 15.72 0.57
N ILE A 244 13.94 14.84 0.77
CA ILE A 244 14.59 14.63 2.07
C ILE A 244 15.40 15.86 2.48
N ARG A 245 16.21 16.41 1.56
CA ARG A 245 16.99 17.64 1.81
C ARG A 245 16.09 18.81 2.17
N GLU A 246 15.03 19.00 1.41
CA GLU A 246 14.06 20.06 1.66
C GLU A 246 13.45 19.94 3.07
N PHE A 247 12.98 18.74 3.46
CA PHE A 247 12.44 18.51 4.79
C PHE A 247 13.48 18.80 5.88
N ALA A 248 14.70 18.29 5.70
CA ALA A 248 15.80 18.49 6.63
C ALA A 248 16.17 19.96 6.80
N GLU A 249 16.28 20.72 5.72
CA GLU A 249 16.59 22.16 5.72
C GLU A 249 15.48 22.97 6.40
N LEU A 250 14.21 22.66 6.12
CA LEU A 250 13.07 23.37 6.72
C LEU A 250 13.05 23.24 8.25
N PHE A 251 13.34 22.04 8.76
CA PHE A 251 13.27 21.74 10.19
C PHE A 251 14.60 21.76 10.93
N ASP A 252 15.72 21.98 10.23
CA ASP A 252 17.09 21.90 10.77
C ASP A 252 17.42 20.51 11.32
N PHE A 253 17.12 19.47 10.53
CA PHE A 253 17.29 18.07 10.91
C PHE A 253 18.53 17.44 10.27
N GLU A 254 19.16 16.54 11.00
CA GLU A 254 20.20 15.65 10.48
C GLU A 254 19.57 14.57 9.58
N ILE A 255 20.21 14.28 8.45
CA ILE A 255 19.81 13.19 7.55
C ILE A 255 20.62 11.96 7.90
N LEU A 256 19.93 10.86 8.19
CA LEU A 256 20.51 9.52 8.31
C LEU A 256 20.10 8.69 7.09
N GLU A 257 21.00 7.90 6.54
CA GLU A 257 20.69 7.04 5.39
C GLU A 257 20.71 5.56 5.75
N PHE A 258 19.70 4.84 5.31
CA PHE A 258 19.54 3.41 5.51
C PHE A 258 19.22 2.72 4.19
N ASN A 259 19.99 1.68 3.84
CA ASN A 259 19.84 0.92 2.59
C ASN A 259 19.22 -0.47 2.82
N ASN A 260 18.37 -0.60 3.84
CA ASN A 260 17.73 -1.87 4.23
C ASN A 260 16.25 -1.97 3.83
N GLY A 261 15.71 -0.97 3.13
CA GLY A 261 14.39 -1.08 2.52
C GLY A 261 14.40 -2.11 1.39
N ASN A 262 13.33 -2.90 1.27
CA ASN A 262 13.23 -3.98 0.30
C ASN A 262 11.76 -4.36 0.03
N GLN A 263 11.55 -5.23 -0.97
CA GLN A 263 10.22 -5.64 -1.43
C GLN A 263 9.82 -7.05 -0.98
N GLU A 264 10.63 -7.71 -0.14
CA GLU A 264 10.49 -9.14 0.15
C GLU A 264 9.12 -9.52 0.72
N ILE A 265 8.59 -8.70 1.65
CA ILE A 265 7.27 -8.96 2.26
C ILE A 265 6.15 -8.83 1.23
N PHE A 266 6.24 -7.81 0.36
CA PHE A 266 5.25 -7.55 -0.67
C PHE A 266 5.23 -8.68 -1.70
N GLU A 267 6.42 -9.08 -2.18
CA GLU A 267 6.60 -10.19 -3.11
C GLU A 267 6.08 -11.51 -2.53
N ASP A 268 6.47 -11.86 -1.31
CA ASP A 268 6.08 -13.12 -0.66
C ASP A 268 4.56 -13.18 -0.41
N CYS A 269 3.97 -12.11 0.13
CA CYS A 269 2.53 -12.06 0.39
C CYS A 269 1.72 -12.10 -0.91
N TYR A 270 2.15 -11.36 -1.93
CA TYR A 270 1.54 -11.37 -3.26
C TYR A 270 1.61 -12.77 -3.89
N GLY A 271 2.80 -13.38 -3.90
CA GLY A 271 3.01 -14.71 -4.45
C GLY A 271 2.16 -15.79 -3.77
N LYS A 272 2.11 -15.78 -2.43
CA LYS A 272 1.25 -16.69 -1.65
C LYS A 272 -0.23 -16.52 -2.01
N MET A 273 -0.70 -15.28 -2.08
CA MET A 273 -2.08 -14.98 -2.44
C MET A 273 -2.40 -15.45 -3.86
N LYS A 274 -1.49 -15.22 -4.81
CA LYS A 274 -1.64 -15.63 -6.21
C LYS A 274 -1.75 -17.15 -6.34
N VAL A 275 -0.98 -17.91 -5.57
CA VAL A 275 -1.09 -19.38 -5.51
C VAL A 275 -2.42 -19.79 -4.88
N GLU A 276 -2.85 -19.13 -3.79
CA GLU A 276 -4.10 -19.46 -3.10
C GLU A 276 -5.32 -19.30 -4.01
N ILE A 277 -5.39 -18.23 -4.80
CA ILE A 277 -6.55 -17.97 -5.68
C ILE A 277 -6.54 -18.79 -6.97
N LYS A 278 -5.38 -19.30 -7.40
CA LYS A 278 -5.26 -20.19 -8.58
C LYS A 278 -5.65 -21.64 -8.28
N ASN A 279 -5.60 -22.04 -7.01
CA ASN A 279 -5.92 -23.40 -6.57
C ASN A 279 -7.39 -23.58 -6.14
N LYS A 280 -8.25 -22.58 -6.36
CA LYS A 280 -9.68 -22.58 -6.05
C LYS A 280 -10.50 -22.65 -7.32
#